data_AF-A0A958ALK9-F1
#
_entry.id   AF-A0A958ALK9-F1
#
_cell.length_a   1.000
_cell.length_b   1.000
_cell.length_c   1.000
_cell.angle_alpha   90.00
_cell.angle_beta   90.00
_cell.angle_gamma   90.00
#
_symmetry.space_group_name_H-M   'P 1'
#
loop_
_entity.id
_entity.type
_entity.pdbx_description
1 polymer ?
#
loop_
_entity_poly.entity_id
_entity_poly.type
_entity_poly.pdbx_seq_one_letter_code
_entity_poly.pdbx_strand_id
1 'polypeptide(L)'
;MSIRAWQAHISDFAQLLQTGQKTVAPARLPTMVCWPATEMGAALALLADKSGLPMTKANRELSPTRNALPPPQLENPAALDRWVGLVAEHLGLEAEPIQSTYTEAATCLAHAGPALLQLPTGDVSSEPAFVALVQGGRRYHQLITRDGSLQSVRHDVLRDALWADIIGSQGASIGQLLQNAGIAAERRPRVQRAILQEMLGTKSRHNGWLLRITPRVPLWQQTQQANLLGTAARLVTGYFAQLLLTIGAWWMIGQSTLVGHFEWGWLLGWALLLLTTVPFQAWVNITQNELAIGIGAVFKQRLLFGVLQLDPEEIRHQGAGQFLGRVLASDTVEQLGLASGFISILALFQLVAAVFILALGIGGWFHGLLLLLWVGLTIGLSAFYLHRSRLWAESHREMTNDLVERMVGHRTRLAQEEQGQWHTLEDQILGHYLQRQRQLDQVESQLKALVPRGWMAIGVGSLLYALLFTHPTATQIALSLGGILFAYQALTTVMLGLKSLVSTRLAWQEIRTIFHAATRIQAANHSVYLPHKGDITADATQSPIVTV
;
A
#
# COMPACT_ATOMS: atom_id res chain seq x y z
N MET A 1 -37.16 -5.34 -20.05
CA MET A 1 -36.56 -4.58 -21.17
C MET A 1 -36.84 -5.40 -22.44
N SER A 2 -37.75 -4.95 -23.29
CA SER A 2 -38.34 -5.77 -24.37
C SER A 2 -37.37 -6.00 -25.54
N ILE A 3 -37.41 -7.18 -26.16
CA ILE A 3 -36.58 -7.59 -27.32
C ILE A 3 -36.63 -6.58 -28.49
N ARG A 4 -37.75 -5.85 -28.65
CA ARG A 4 -37.87 -4.76 -29.64
C ARG A 4 -36.96 -3.55 -29.37
N ALA A 5 -36.66 -3.24 -28.11
CA ALA A 5 -35.74 -2.16 -27.74
C ALA A 5 -34.28 -2.56 -27.97
N TRP A 6 -33.98 -3.86 -27.93
CA TRP A 6 -32.64 -4.39 -28.24
C TRP A 6 -32.40 -4.44 -29.76
N GLN A 7 -33.43 -4.76 -30.56
CA GLN A 7 -33.35 -4.72 -32.02
C GLN A 7 -33.22 -3.29 -32.58
N ALA A 8 -33.91 -2.30 -32.01
CA ALA A 8 -33.76 -0.90 -32.41
C ALA A 8 -32.33 -0.38 -32.15
N HIS A 9 -31.72 -0.80 -31.03
CA HIS A 9 -30.34 -0.43 -30.70
C HIS A 9 -29.31 -1.05 -31.67
N ILE A 10 -29.58 -2.24 -32.22
CA ILE A 10 -28.70 -2.91 -33.19
C ILE A 10 -28.87 -2.33 -34.59
N SER A 11 -30.07 -1.92 -34.99
CA SER A 11 -30.27 -1.24 -36.29
C SER A 11 -29.61 0.13 -36.33
N ASP A 12 -29.67 0.90 -35.23
CA ASP A 12 -28.94 2.17 -35.12
C ASP A 12 -27.42 1.96 -35.10
N PHE A 13 -26.95 0.87 -34.46
CA PHE A 13 -25.53 0.50 -34.44
C PHE A 13 -25.03 -0.01 -35.80
N ALA A 14 -25.89 -0.67 -36.59
CA ALA A 14 -25.59 -1.11 -37.94
C ALA A 14 -25.58 0.04 -38.96
N GLN A 15 -26.46 1.04 -38.81
CA GLN A 15 -26.41 2.27 -39.61
C GLN A 15 -25.17 3.12 -39.29
N LEU A 16 -24.69 3.12 -38.04
CA LEU A 16 -23.43 3.78 -37.66
C LEU A 16 -22.16 3.11 -38.24
N LEU A 17 -22.25 1.84 -38.66
CA LEU A 17 -21.16 1.08 -39.26
C LEU A 17 -21.12 1.17 -40.80
N GLN A 18 -22.19 1.61 -41.46
CA GLN A 18 -22.27 1.66 -42.94
C GLN A 18 -21.92 3.04 -43.57
N THR A 19 -21.83 4.12 -42.79
CA THR A 19 -21.27 5.39 -43.28
C THR A 19 -19.75 5.41 -43.13
N GLY A 20 -19.08 4.59 -43.94
CA GLY A 20 -17.61 4.50 -44.09
C GLY A 20 -16.99 5.64 -44.91
N GLN A 21 -17.44 6.87 -44.70
CA GLN A 21 -16.75 8.09 -45.14
C GLN A 21 -16.70 9.04 -43.96
N LYS A 22 -15.69 8.85 -43.10
CA LYS A 22 -15.34 9.84 -42.08
C LYS A 22 -13.92 10.30 -42.33
N THR A 23 -13.82 11.46 -42.97
CA THR A 23 -12.75 12.41 -42.74
C THR A 23 -12.42 12.44 -41.25
N VAL A 24 -11.12 12.42 -40.91
CA VAL A 24 -10.63 12.45 -39.53
C VAL A 24 -10.92 13.84 -38.95
N ALA A 25 -12.15 14.07 -38.50
CA ALA A 25 -12.42 15.09 -37.50
C ALA A 25 -11.99 14.51 -36.14
N PRO A 26 -11.26 15.27 -35.31
CA PRO A 26 -10.88 14.79 -33.98
C PRO A 26 -12.14 14.39 -33.22
N ALA A 27 -12.17 13.18 -32.66
CA ALA A 27 -13.28 12.72 -31.85
C ALA A 27 -13.42 13.65 -30.65
N ARG A 28 -14.41 14.56 -30.70
CA ARG A 28 -14.61 15.56 -29.64
C ARG A 28 -15.24 14.89 -28.43
N LEU A 29 -14.70 15.19 -27.25
CA LEU A 29 -15.34 14.81 -25.99
C LEU A 29 -16.72 15.49 -25.89
N PRO A 30 -17.73 14.83 -25.29
CA PRO A 30 -19.02 15.46 -25.05
C PRO A 30 -18.85 16.70 -24.17
N THR A 31 -19.50 17.81 -24.52
CA THR A 31 -19.40 19.09 -23.80
C THR A 31 -19.79 18.98 -22.32
N MET A 32 -20.64 18.00 -21.98
CA MET A 32 -21.08 17.70 -20.61
C MET A 32 -19.95 17.16 -19.71
N VAL A 33 -18.88 16.63 -20.29
CA VAL A 33 -17.72 16.09 -19.56
C VAL A 33 -16.60 17.14 -19.40
N CYS A 34 -16.66 18.21 -20.19
CA CYS A 34 -15.69 19.31 -20.16
C CYS A 34 -16.11 20.37 -19.14
N TRP A 35 -15.32 20.59 -18.11
CA TRP A 35 -15.51 21.59 -17.07
C TRP A 35 -14.83 22.91 -17.47
N PRO A 36 -15.50 24.08 -17.37
CA PRO A 36 -14.87 25.36 -17.58
C PRO A 36 -13.95 25.69 -16.42
N ALA A 37 -12.96 26.58 -16.64
CA ALA A 37 -12.02 27.00 -15.61
C ALA A 37 -12.72 27.54 -14.34
N THR A 38 -13.82 28.25 -14.51
CA THR A 38 -14.63 28.83 -13.42
C THR A 38 -15.28 27.79 -12.50
N GLU A 39 -15.44 26.54 -12.96
CA GLU A 39 -16.04 25.44 -12.18
C GLU A 39 -15.00 24.40 -11.75
N MET A 40 -13.70 24.69 -11.93
CA MET A 40 -12.61 23.76 -11.61
C MET A 40 -12.59 23.35 -10.12
N GLY A 41 -12.89 24.29 -9.21
CA GLY A 41 -13.01 24.00 -7.77
C GLY A 41 -14.17 23.06 -7.45
N ALA A 42 -15.30 23.20 -8.14
CA ALA A 42 -16.44 22.29 -8.03
C ALA A 42 -16.13 20.90 -8.60
N ALA A 43 -15.40 20.84 -9.73
CA ALA A 43 -14.93 19.59 -10.33
C ALA A 43 -14.03 18.82 -9.36
N LEU A 44 -13.08 19.50 -8.68
CA LEU A 44 -12.19 18.90 -7.69
C LEU A 44 -12.96 18.34 -6.48
N ALA A 45 -13.92 19.10 -5.95
CA ALA A 45 -14.74 18.65 -4.82
C ALA A 45 -15.62 17.45 -5.18
N LEU A 46 -16.24 17.44 -6.37
CA LEU A 46 -17.03 16.31 -6.85
C LEU A 46 -16.18 15.10 -7.18
N LEU A 47 -14.98 15.31 -7.75
CA LEU A 47 -14.02 14.26 -8.00
C LEU A 47 -13.59 13.58 -6.70
N ALA A 48 -13.30 14.36 -5.67
CA ALA A 48 -12.96 13.84 -4.36
C ALA A 48 -14.10 13.01 -3.73
N ASP A 49 -15.33 13.53 -3.76
CA ASP A 49 -16.49 12.83 -3.19
C ASP A 49 -16.83 11.52 -3.93
N LYS A 50 -16.83 11.55 -5.27
CA LYS A 50 -17.17 10.39 -6.11
C LYS A 50 -16.06 9.34 -6.18
N SER A 51 -14.80 9.72 -5.99
CA SER A 51 -13.68 8.78 -5.91
C SER A 51 -13.51 8.15 -4.52
N GLY A 52 -14.35 8.53 -3.55
CA GLY A 52 -14.30 7.99 -2.20
C GLY A 52 -13.10 8.48 -1.39
N LEU A 53 -12.45 9.58 -1.81
CA LEU A 53 -11.36 10.19 -1.07
C LEU A 53 -11.89 10.75 0.28
N PRO A 54 -11.22 10.49 1.41
CA PRO A 54 -11.69 10.93 2.72
C PRO A 54 -11.57 12.45 2.86
N MET A 55 -12.69 13.15 2.62
CA MET A 55 -12.84 14.57 2.95
C MET A 55 -13.16 14.70 4.44
N THR A 56 -12.49 15.61 5.16
CA THR A 56 -12.90 15.98 6.53
C THR A 56 -14.34 16.52 6.49
N LYS A 57 -15.22 16.15 7.44
CA LYS A 57 -16.62 16.64 7.48
C LYS A 57 -16.72 18.17 7.40
N ALA A 58 -15.81 18.89 8.07
CA ALA A 58 -15.68 20.34 7.97
C ALA A 58 -15.38 20.82 6.54
N ASN A 59 -14.49 20.13 5.81
CA ASN A 59 -14.12 20.45 4.42
C ASN A 59 -15.20 20.10 3.40
N ARG A 60 -16.10 19.16 3.74
CA ARG A 60 -17.25 18.78 2.91
C ARG A 60 -18.37 19.83 2.96
N GLU A 61 -18.49 20.56 4.07
CA GLU A 61 -19.49 21.60 4.32
C GLU A 61 -18.98 23.02 3.99
N LEU A 62 -17.67 23.23 4.01
CA LEU A 62 -17.03 24.46 3.57
C LEU A 62 -17.34 24.70 2.07
N SER A 63 -18.18 25.71 1.82
CA SER A 63 -18.48 26.31 0.50
C SER A 63 -17.36 27.11 -0.21
N PRO A 64 -16.21 27.50 0.40
CA PRO A 64 -15.22 28.35 -0.25
C PRO A 64 -14.46 27.67 -1.40
N THR A 65 -14.28 26.34 -1.38
CA THR A 65 -13.54 25.61 -2.43
C THR A 65 -14.37 25.39 -3.71
N ARG A 66 -15.70 25.20 -3.60
CA ARG A 66 -16.60 25.12 -4.77
C ARG A 66 -16.70 26.43 -5.54
N ASN A 67 -16.52 27.55 -4.85
CA ASN A 67 -16.62 28.91 -5.39
C ASN A 67 -15.25 29.61 -5.54
N ALA A 68 -14.16 28.88 -5.31
CA ALA A 68 -12.81 29.38 -5.53
C ALA A 68 -12.59 29.56 -7.03
N LEU A 69 -12.19 30.77 -7.41
CA LEU A 69 -11.89 31.09 -8.80
C LEU A 69 -10.41 30.78 -9.08
N PRO A 70 -10.08 30.17 -10.23
CA PRO A 70 -8.69 30.01 -10.64
C PRO A 70 -8.04 31.39 -10.88
N PRO A 71 -6.69 31.47 -10.83
CA PRO A 71 -5.99 32.71 -11.09
C PRO A 71 -6.29 33.25 -12.50
N PRO A 72 -6.35 34.59 -12.69
CA PRO A 72 -6.66 35.21 -13.98
C PRO A 72 -5.63 34.88 -15.09
N GLN A 73 -4.39 34.51 -14.73
CA GLN A 73 -3.38 34.00 -15.67
C GLN A 73 -3.42 32.46 -15.79
N LEU A 74 -4.46 31.92 -16.43
CA LEU A 74 -4.61 30.48 -16.70
C LEU A 74 -3.50 29.89 -17.60
N GLU A 75 -2.74 30.74 -18.29
CA GLU A 75 -1.61 30.35 -19.14
C GLU A 75 -0.32 30.10 -18.36
N ASN A 76 -0.20 30.55 -17.11
CA ASN A 76 0.99 30.32 -16.29
C ASN A 76 0.87 28.98 -15.53
N PRO A 77 1.62 27.92 -15.94
CA PRO A 77 1.48 26.60 -15.35
C PRO A 77 1.80 26.59 -13.85
N ALA A 78 2.79 27.38 -13.42
CA ALA A 78 3.21 27.44 -12.02
C ALA A 78 2.21 28.17 -11.10
N ALA A 79 1.38 29.06 -11.65
CA ALA A 79 0.29 29.69 -10.90
C ALA A 79 -0.89 28.71 -10.73
N LEU A 80 -1.20 27.97 -11.78
CA LEU A 80 -2.25 26.95 -11.78
C LEU A 80 -1.90 25.77 -10.86
N ASP A 81 -0.65 25.30 -10.91
CA ASP A 81 -0.13 24.26 -10.00
C ASP A 81 -0.28 24.64 -8.53
N ARG A 82 0.11 25.88 -8.16
CA ARG A 82 -0.04 26.38 -6.80
C ARG A 82 -1.50 26.47 -6.38
N TRP A 83 -2.37 26.96 -7.26
CA TRP A 83 -3.80 27.07 -6.94
C TRP A 83 -4.45 25.71 -6.74
N VAL A 84 -4.20 24.74 -7.63
CA VAL A 84 -4.72 23.38 -7.49
C VAL A 84 -4.18 22.71 -6.23
N GLY A 85 -2.89 22.91 -5.93
CA GLY A 85 -2.26 22.44 -4.70
C GLY A 85 -2.95 22.99 -3.44
N LEU A 86 -3.22 24.30 -3.39
CA LEU A 86 -3.90 24.94 -2.26
C LEU A 86 -5.36 24.47 -2.10
N VAL A 87 -6.10 24.33 -3.21
CA VAL A 87 -7.48 23.82 -3.17
C VAL A 87 -7.52 22.35 -2.72
N ALA A 88 -6.59 21.53 -3.22
CA ALA A 88 -6.44 20.15 -2.78
C ALA A 88 -6.08 20.08 -1.29
N GLU A 89 -5.12 20.89 -0.81
CA GLU A 89 -4.72 20.91 0.60
C GLU A 89 -5.88 21.32 1.52
N HIS A 90 -6.68 22.32 1.12
CA HIS A 90 -7.91 22.70 1.84
C HIS A 90 -8.95 21.58 1.89
N LEU A 91 -8.98 20.68 0.90
CA LEU A 91 -9.82 19.50 0.91
C LEU A 91 -9.21 18.34 1.71
N GLY A 92 -7.94 18.43 2.13
CA GLY A 92 -7.19 17.35 2.78
C GLY A 92 -6.55 16.36 1.80
N LEU A 93 -6.34 16.81 0.56
CA LEU A 93 -5.75 16.06 -0.54
C LEU A 93 -4.42 16.68 -0.97
N GLU A 94 -3.64 15.90 -1.70
CA GLU A 94 -2.43 16.34 -2.38
C GLU A 94 -2.64 16.25 -3.89
N ALA A 95 -2.28 17.30 -4.62
CA ALA A 95 -2.36 17.34 -6.08
C ALA A 95 -0.94 17.23 -6.66
N GLU A 96 -0.66 16.12 -7.33
CA GLU A 96 0.63 15.88 -7.97
C GLU A 96 0.53 16.14 -9.47
N PRO A 97 1.39 16.99 -10.06
CA PRO A 97 1.34 17.28 -11.49
C PRO A 97 1.74 16.05 -12.32
N ILE A 98 0.90 15.69 -13.29
CA ILE A 98 1.14 14.59 -14.21
C ILE A 98 1.81 15.15 -15.47
N GLN A 99 3.06 14.73 -15.68
CA GLN A 99 3.74 14.90 -16.94
C GLN A 99 3.85 13.56 -17.64
N SER A 100 3.40 13.48 -18.89
CA SER A 100 3.62 12.27 -19.70
C SER A 100 3.91 12.60 -21.14
N THR A 101 4.71 11.73 -21.76
CA THR A 101 4.96 11.73 -23.19
C THR A 101 3.78 11.11 -23.94
N TYR A 102 3.69 11.34 -25.25
CA TYR A 102 2.60 10.78 -26.05
C TYR A 102 2.60 9.24 -26.09
N THR A 103 3.77 8.61 -25.97
CA THR A 103 3.95 7.15 -25.90
C THR A 103 3.50 6.58 -24.55
N GLU A 104 3.82 7.27 -23.46
CA GLU A 104 3.44 6.88 -22.09
C GLU A 104 2.01 7.27 -21.73
N ALA A 105 1.36 8.17 -22.46
CA ALA A 105 0.00 8.63 -22.18
C ALA A 105 -0.99 7.46 -22.03
N ALA A 106 -0.81 6.39 -22.80
CA ALA A 106 -1.69 5.22 -22.73
C ALA A 106 -1.55 4.45 -21.39
N THR A 107 -0.32 4.22 -20.95
CA THR A 107 -0.03 3.52 -19.69
C THR A 107 -0.31 4.40 -18.48
N CYS A 108 0.01 5.70 -18.56
CA CYS A 108 -0.31 6.70 -17.55
C CYS A 108 -1.83 6.82 -17.35
N LEU A 109 -2.61 7.06 -18.41
CA LEU A 109 -4.07 7.23 -18.29
C LEU A 109 -4.79 5.96 -17.80
N ALA A 110 -4.26 4.77 -18.14
CA ALA A 110 -4.83 3.51 -17.68
C ALA A 110 -4.76 3.34 -16.15
N HIS A 111 -3.81 4.00 -15.49
CA HIS A 111 -3.62 3.98 -14.04
C HIS A 111 -3.83 5.36 -13.39
N ALA A 112 -4.21 6.37 -14.18
CA ALA A 112 -4.52 7.71 -13.68
C ALA A 112 -5.95 7.70 -13.13
N GLY A 113 -6.09 8.02 -11.85
CA GLY A 113 -7.39 8.10 -11.20
C GLY A 113 -7.24 8.01 -9.68
N PRO A 114 -7.82 8.95 -8.92
CA PRO A 114 -8.56 10.13 -9.36
C PRO A 114 -7.64 11.25 -9.88
N ALA A 115 -7.96 11.86 -11.02
CA ALA A 115 -7.15 12.92 -11.64
C ALA A 115 -8.01 14.01 -12.29
N LEU A 116 -7.53 15.25 -12.30
CA LEU A 116 -8.08 16.36 -13.05
C LEU A 116 -7.17 16.66 -14.25
N LEU A 117 -7.66 16.43 -15.46
CA LEU A 117 -6.88 16.57 -16.68
C LEU A 117 -7.19 17.90 -17.38
N GLN A 118 -6.16 18.56 -17.90
CA GLN A 118 -6.30 19.79 -18.67
C GLN A 118 -6.39 19.46 -20.17
N LEU A 119 -7.44 19.93 -20.84
CA LEU A 119 -7.55 19.85 -22.28
C LEU A 119 -6.85 21.06 -22.93
N PRO A 120 -6.26 20.88 -24.12
CA PRO A 120 -5.74 21.99 -24.90
C PRO A 120 -6.85 22.99 -25.24
N THR A 121 -6.56 24.28 -25.08
CA THR A 121 -7.42 25.36 -25.56
C THR A 121 -7.46 25.29 -27.09
N GLY A 122 -8.61 24.93 -27.66
CA GLY A 122 -8.79 24.88 -29.11
C GLY A 122 -9.38 26.20 -29.64
N ASP A 123 -9.20 26.46 -30.94
CA ASP A 123 -9.66 27.67 -31.66
C ASP A 123 -11.15 28.05 -31.51
N VAL A 124 -11.99 27.18 -30.95
CA VAL A 124 -13.47 27.34 -30.93
C VAL A 124 -14.00 27.71 -29.54
N SER A 125 -13.18 27.65 -28.48
CA SER A 125 -13.56 28.07 -27.13
C SER A 125 -12.34 28.69 -26.45
N SER A 126 -12.38 30.00 -26.21
CA SER A 126 -11.28 30.78 -25.62
C SER A 126 -10.99 30.42 -24.15
N GLU A 127 -11.76 29.53 -23.53
CA GLU A 127 -11.55 29.09 -22.14
C GLU A 127 -10.94 27.69 -22.07
N PRO A 128 -9.93 27.47 -21.19
CA PRO A 128 -9.36 26.15 -20.96
C PRO A 128 -10.39 25.23 -20.32
N ALA A 129 -10.52 24.02 -20.87
CA ALA A 129 -11.46 23.00 -20.40
C ALA A 129 -10.73 21.92 -19.60
N PHE A 130 -11.38 21.42 -18.55
CA PHE A 130 -10.85 20.39 -17.67
C PHE A 130 -11.73 19.14 -17.68
N VAL A 131 -11.15 17.99 -17.38
CA VAL A 131 -11.86 16.71 -17.32
C VAL A 131 -11.54 16.02 -16.01
N ALA A 132 -12.57 15.70 -15.22
CA ALA A 132 -12.43 14.97 -13.96
C ALA A 132 -12.50 13.45 -14.22
N LEU A 133 -11.37 12.76 -14.04
CA LEU A 133 -11.18 11.32 -14.21
C LEU A 133 -11.23 10.61 -12.85
N VAL A 134 -12.26 9.79 -12.61
CA VAL A 134 -12.41 9.04 -11.34
C VAL A 134 -11.54 7.79 -11.34
N GLN A 135 -11.63 7.01 -12.41
CA GLN A 135 -10.93 5.73 -12.52
C GLN A 135 -10.43 5.54 -13.95
N GLY A 136 -9.12 5.34 -14.06
CA GLY A 136 -8.46 4.91 -15.29
C GLY A 136 -8.74 3.44 -15.61
N GLY A 137 -8.81 3.12 -16.89
CA GLY A 137 -8.93 1.74 -17.35
C GLY A 137 -8.23 1.50 -18.68
N ARG A 138 -7.97 0.23 -19.00
CA ARG A 138 -7.28 -0.16 -20.24
C ARG A 138 -8.08 0.14 -21.51
N ARG A 139 -9.42 0.16 -21.43
CA ARG A 139 -10.31 0.36 -22.59
C ARG A 139 -11.27 1.54 -22.41
N TYR A 140 -11.79 1.72 -21.20
CA TYR A 140 -12.72 2.77 -20.83
C TYR A 140 -12.25 3.47 -19.56
N HIS A 141 -12.48 4.77 -19.51
CA HIS A 141 -12.19 5.66 -18.39
C HIS A 141 -13.50 6.21 -17.85
N GLN A 142 -13.64 6.30 -16.53
CA GLN A 142 -14.83 6.87 -15.91
C GLN A 142 -14.60 8.36 -15.64
N LEU A 143 -15.34 9.21 -16.34
CA LEU A 143 -15.29 10.66 -16.22
C LEU A 143 -16.53 11.19 -15.50
N ILE A 144 -16.39 12.28 -14.74
CA ILE A 144 -17.52 12.97 -14.12
C ILE A 144 -18.00 14.09 -15.04
N THR A 145 -19.28 14.06 -15.36
CA THR A 145 -19.99 15.14 -16.05
C THR A 145 -20.38 16.26 -15.09
N ARG A 146 -20.70 17.45 -15.62
CA ARG A 146 -21.09 18.62 -14.79
C ARG A 146 -22.28 18.38 -13.85
N ASP A 147 -23.15 17.43 -14.19
CA ASP A 147 -24.30 17.01 -13.38
C ASP A 147 -23.95 15.99 -12.27
N GLY A 148 -22.68 15.56 -12.18
CA GLY A 148 -22.20 14.59 -11.20
C GLY A 148 -22.46 13.13 -11.55
N SER A 149 -22.92 12.83 -12.78
CA SER A 149 -23.04 11.46 -13.28
C SER A 149 -21.70 10.91 -13.80
N LEU A 150 -21.59 9.57 -13.88
CA LEU A 150 -20.39 8.89 -14.35
C LEU A 150 -20.57 8.46 -15.80
N GLN A 151 -19.69 8.93 -16.69
CA GLN A 151 -19.70 8.56 -18.10
C GLN A 151 -18.44 7.77 -18.47
N SER A 152 -18.64 6.62 -19.11
CA SER A 152 -17.54 5.79 -19.64
C SER A 152 -17.09 6.30 -21.00
N VAL A 153 -15.83 6.74 -21.10
CA VAL A 153 -15.22 7.22 -22.35
C VAL A 153 -14.10 6.29 -22.80
N ARG A 154 -14.04 6.01 -24.11
CA ARG A 154 -13.00 5.16 -24.68
C ARG A 154 -11.61 5.79 -24.52
N HIS A 155 -10.63 4.94 -24.23
CA HIS A 155 -9.23 5.33 -24.06
C HIS A 155 -8.70 6.18 -25.22
N ASP A 156 -8.93 5.74 -26.45
CA ASP A 156 -8.45 6.43 -27.66
C ASP A 156 -8.99 7.86 -27.76
N VAL A 157 -10.26 8.07 -27.39
CA VAL A 157 -10.93 9.37 -27.49
C VAL A 157 -10.36 10.34 -26.46
N LEU A 158 -10.13 9.89 -25.23
CA LEU A 158 -9.54 10.73 -24.18
C LEU A 158 -8.09 11.10 -24.51
N ARG A 159 -7.28 10.14 -24.99
CA ARG A 159 -5.90 10.41 -25.40
C ARG A 159 -5.85 11.41 -26.55
N ASP A 160 -6.62 11.18 -27.61
CA ASP A 160 -6.60 12.03 -28.80
C ASP A 160 -7.11 13.45 -28.46
N ALA A 161 -8.02 13.60 -27.48
CA ALA A 161 -8.49 14.90 -26.98
C ALA A 161 -7.42 15.66 -26.17
N LEU A 162 -6.64 14.99 -25.33
CA LEU A 162 -5.57 15.61 -24.53
C LEU A 162 -4.40 16.13 -25.37
N TRP A 163 -4.24 15.59 -26.58
CA TRP A 163 -3.15 15.96 -27.50
C TRP A 163 -3.67 16.68 -28.76
N ALA A 164 -4.91 17.18 -28.74
CA ALA A 164 -5.61 17.67 -29.93
C ALA A 164 -4.93 18.89 -30.61
N ASP A 165 -4.25 19.75 -29.86
CA ASP A 165 -3.45 20.89 -30.37
C ASP A 165 -2.20 20.45 -31.16
N ILE A 166 -1.46 19.50 -30.61
CA ILE A 166 -0.22 18.95 -31.19
C ILE A 166 -0.57 18.04 -32.37
N ILE A 167 -1.65 17.25 -32.25
CA ILE A 167 -2.17 16.42 -33.33
C ILE A 167 -2.77 17.30 -34.44
N GLY A 168 -3.45 18.40 -34.11
CA GLY A 168 -4.06 19.30 -35.09
C GLY A 168 -3.02 20.03 -35.95
N SER A 169 -1.98 20.59 -35.32
CA SER A 169 -0.91 21.34 -36.01
C SER A 169 -0.06 20.46 -36.92
N GLN A 170 0.27 19.23 -36.53
CA GLN A 170 1.14 18.34 -37.31
C GLN A 170 0.38 17.31 -38.15
N GLY A 171 -0.85 16.97 -37.75
CA GLY A 171 -1.65 15.92 -38.39
C GLY A 171 -2.13 16.29 -39.79
N ALA A 172 -2.33 17.58 -40.09
CA ALA A 172 -2.71 18.03 -41.43
C ALA A 172 -1.60 17.79 -42.46
N SER A 173 -0.34 18.16 -42.13
CA SER A 173 0.82 17.90 -43.00
C SER A 173 1.12 16.41 -43.15
N ILE A 174 1.01 15.62 -42.06
CA ILE A 174 1.22 14.17 -42.13
C ILE A 174 0.13 13.50 -42.98
N GLY A 175 -1.13 13.93 -42.85
CA GLY A 175 -2.22 13.44 -43.68
C GLY A 175 -1.99 13.66 -45.17
N GLN A 176 -1.50 14.85 -45.55
CA GLN A 176 -1.13 15.17 -46.93
C GLN A 176 0.06 14.33 -47.43
N LEU A 177 1.09 14.12 -46.59
CA LEU A 177 2.24 13.27 -46.92
C LEU A 177 1.83 11.80 -47.14
N LEU A 178 0.93 11.26 -46.30
CA LEU A 178 0.43 9.89 -46.44
C LEU A 178 -0.47 9.71 -47.66
N GLN A 179 -1.19 10.77 -48.06
CA GLN A 179 -1.98 10.80 -49.29
C GLN A 179 -1.07 10.83 -50.53
N ASN A 180 -0.01 11.64 -50.51
CA ASN A 180 0.96 11.73 -51.60
C ASN A 180 1.81 10.47 -51.74
N ALA A 181 2.06 9.75 -50.64
CA ALA A 181 2.77 8.46 -50.63
C ALA A 181 1.92 7.27 -51.12
N GLY A 182 0.67 7.49 -51.56
CA GLY A 182 -0.17 6.44 -52.15
C GLY A 182 -0.71 5.41 -51.15
N ILE A 183 -0.66 5.68 -49.84
CA ILE A 183 -1.15 4.74 -48.82
C ILE A 183 -2.69 4.66 -48.91
N ALA A 184 -3.22 3.42 -48.95
CA ALA A 184 -4.65 3.16 -48.99
C ALA A 184 -5.39 3.83 -47.81
N ALA A 185 -6.55 4.43 -48.08
CA ALA A 185 -7.30 5.23 -47.11
C ALA A 185 -7.59 4.49 -45.78
N GLU A 186 -7.79 3.17 -45.86
CA GLU A 186 -8.03 2.30 -44.70
C GLU A 186 -6.81 2.17 -43.76
N ARG A 187 -5.58 2.27 -44.30
CA ARG A 187 -4.34 2.13 -43.53
C ARG A 187 -3.79 3.46 -43.01
N ARG A 188 -4.18 4.58 -43.63
CA ARG A 188 -3.75 5.94 -43.26
C ARG A 188 -3.86 6.25 -41.75
N PRO A 189 -4.98 6.00 -41.06
CA PRO A 189 -5.09 6.32 -39.63
C PRO A 189 -4.14 5.51 -38.75
N ARG A 190 -3.81 4.27 -39.15
CA ARG A 190 -2.87 3.43 -38.41
C ARG A 190 -1.43 3.89 -38.60
N VAL A 191 -1.06 4.25 -39.83
CA VAL A 191 0.28 4.76 -40.15
C VAL A 191 0.51 6.15 -39.56
N GLN A 192 -0.49 7.04 -39.65
CA GLN A 192 -0.46 8.36 -39.03
C GLN A 192 -0.22 8.27 -37.52
N ARG A 193 -0.89 7.34 -36.82
CA ARG A 193 -0.68 7.12 -35.38
C ARG A 193 0.73 6.62 -35.06
N ALA A 194 1.27 5.70 -35.85
CA ALA A 194 2.63 5.18 -35.66
C ALA A 194 3.69 6.27 -35.85
N ILE A 195 3.53 7.12 -36.88
CA ILE A 195 4.43 8.26 -37.12
C ILE A 195 4.32 9.29 -35.99
N LEU A 196 3.11 9.61 -35.54
CA LEU A 196 2.92 10.52 -34.40
C LEU A 196 3.51 9.96 -33.09
N GLN A 197 3.44 8.64 -32.88
CA GLN A 197 4.09 7.99 -31.74
C GLN A 197 5.61 8.17 -31.76
N GLU A 198 6.24 8.00 -32.92
CA GLU A 198 7.68 8.19 -33.06
C GLU A 198 8.08 9.67 -32.92
N MET A 199 7.35 10.58 -33.58
CA MET A 199 7.68 12.01 -33.60
C MET A 199 7.43 12.72 -32.26
N LEU A 200 6.45 12.26 -31.48
CA LEU A 200 6.06 12.86 -30.20
C LEU A 200 6.61 12.10 -28.99
N GLY A 201 7.42 11.06 -29.21
CA GLY A 201 7.95 10.20 -28.14
C GLY A 201 8.79 10.93 -27.10
N THR A 202 9.47 12.02 -27.47
CA THR A 202 10.32 12.82 -26.56
C THR A 202 9.66 14.10 -26.04
N LYS A 203 8.49 14.49 -26.57
CA LYS A 203 7.78 15.68 -26.10
C LYS A 203 6.93 15.31 -24.88
N SER A 204 7.34 15.81 -23.71
CA SER A 204 6.55 15.73 -22.48
C SER A 204 5.54 16.88 -22.41
N ARG A 205 4.32 16.59 -21.95
CA ARG A 205 3.27 17.57 -21.69
C ARG A 205 2.76 17.44 -20.26
N HIS A 206 2.53 18.58 -19.61
CA HIS A 206 1.75 18.64 -18.38
C HIS A 206 0.26 18.39 -18.72
N ASN A 207 -0.26 17.24 -18.29
CA ASN A 207 -1.58 16.74 -18.69
C ASN A 207 -2.65 16.97 -17.60
N GLY A 208 -2.27 17.45 -16.42
CA GLY A 208 -3.15 17.79 -15.30
C GLY A 208 -2.60 17.31 -13.96
N TRP A 209 -3.47 17.08 -12.98
CA TRP A 209 -3.10 16.73 -11.60
C TRP A 209 -3.72 15.41 -11.17
N LEU A 210 -2.91 14.54 -10.56
CA LEU A 210 -3.39 13.36 -9.85
C LEU A 210 -3.75 13.78 -8.42
N LEU A 211 -4.96 13.45 -8.00
CA LEU A 211 -5.37 13.63 -6.60
C LEU A 211 -4.98 12.40 -5.80
N ARG A 212 -4.23 12.63 -4.73
CA ARG A 212 -3.85 11.62 -3.74
C ARG A 212 -4.31 12.04 -2.36
N ILE A 213 -4.49 11.06 -1.49
CA ILE A 213 -4.64 11.35 -0.07
C ILE A 213 -3.31 11.89 0.43
N THR A 214 -3.32 12.98 1.19
CA THR A 214 -2.11 13.43 1.86
C THR A 214 -1.64 12.38 2.90
N PRO A 215 -0.34 12.07 3.01
CA PRO A 215 0.20 11.18 4.04
C PRO A 215 -0.09 11.61 5.50
N ARG A 216 -0.60 12.84 5.70
CA ARG A 216 -1.08 13.42 6.97
C ARG A 216 -2.32 12.72 7.54
N VAL A 217 -3.14 12.12 6.68
CA VAL A 217 -4.40 11.47 7.07
C VAL A 217 -4.14 10.26 8.00
N PRO A 218 -5.03 9.92 8.96
CA PRO A 218 -4.83 8.77 9.83
C PRO A 218 -4.63 7.46 9.04
N LEU A 219 -3.77 6.58 9.56
CA LEU A 219 -3.39 5.32 8.91
C LEU A 219 -4.58 4.45 8.52
N TRP A 220 -5.62 4.44 9.35
CA TRP A 220 -6.82 3.66 9.10
C TRP A 220 -7.53 4.05 7.79
N GLN A 221 -7.52 5.33 7.42
CA GLN A 221 -8.11 5.77 6.17
C GLN A 221 -7.21 5.44 4.96
N GLN A 222 -5.88 5.53 5.15
CA GLN A 222 -4.90 5.09 4.13
C GLN A 222 -5.02 3.58 3.86
N THR A 223 -5.21 2.76 4.91
CA THR A 223 -5.34 1.30 4.76
C THR A 223 -6.67 0.90 4.13
N GLN A 224 -7.76 1.60 4.41
CA GLN A 224 -9.04 1.39 3.75
C GLN A 224 -8.96 1.66 2.25
N GLN A 225 -8.39 2.79 1.85
CA GLN A 225 -8.36 3.18 0.43
C GLN A 225 -7.40 2.33 -0.40
N ALA A 226 -6.31 1.84 0.18
CA ALA A 226 -5.42 0.88 -0.47
C ALA A 226 -6.03 -0.55 -0.54
N ASN A 227 -7.31 -0.74 -0.21
CA ASN A 227 -8.00 -2.04 -0.15
C ASN A 227 -7.28 -3.09 0.73
N LEU A 228 -6.47 -2.65 1.69
CA LEU A 228 -5.68 -3.55 2.53
C LEU A 228 -6.57 -4.38 3.47
N LEU A 229 -7.73 -3.85 3.87
CA LEU A 229 -8.72 -4.61 4.64
C LEU A 229 -9.33 -5.77 3.84
N GLY A 230 -9.62 -5.54 2.54
CA GLY A 230 -10.10 -6.60 1.66
C GLY A 230 -9.04 -7.68 1.45
N THR A 231 -7.77 -7.29 1.29
CA THR A 231 -6.64 -8.23 1.22
C THR A 231 -6.44 -8.98 2.54
N ALA A 232 -6.53 -8.31 3.69
CA ALA A 232 -6.47 -8.95 5.00
C ALA A 232 -7.63 -9.95 5.21
N ALA A 233 -8.84 -9.61 4.77
CA ALA A 233 -9.97 -10.54 4.82
C ALA A 233 -9.73 -11.78 3.96
N ARG A 234 -9.26 -11.61 2.71
CA ARG A 234 -8.86 -12.72 1.82
C ARG A 234 -7.80 -13.61 2.49
N LEU A 235 -6.80 -13.01 3.14
CA LEU A 235 -5.75 -13.73 3.87
C LEU A 235 -6.33 -14.57 5.02
N VAL A 236 -7.19 -13.96 5.86
CA VAL A 236 -7.84 -14.66 6.98
C VAL A 236 -8.73 -15.79 6.48
N THR A 237 -9.51 -15.58 5.42
CA THR A 237 -10.36 -16.63 4.83
C THR A 237 -9.52 -17.77 4.25
N GLY A 238 -8.46 -17.47 3.50
CA GLY A 238 -7.55 -18.48 2.96
C GLY A 238 -6.88 -19.31 4.06
N TYR A 239 -6.45 -18.64 5.13
CA TYR A 239 -5.87 -19.29 6.30
C TYR A 239 -6.86 -20.19 7.05
N PHE A 240 -8.09 -19.70 7.24
CA PHE A 240 -9.15 -20.49 7.88
C PHE A 240 -9.48 -21.75 7.06
N ALA A 241 -9.53 -21.64 5.73
CA ALA A 241 -9.69 -22.80 4.85
C ALA A 241 -8.52 -23.79 4.99
N GLN A 242 -7.27 -23.30 5.04
CA GLN A 242 -6.09 -24.13 5.27
C GLN A 242 -6.12 -24.83 6.64
N LEU A 243 -6.58 -24.13 7.69
CA LEU A 243 -6.76 -24.68 9.03
C LEU A 243 -7.77 -25.84 9.02
N LEU A 244 -8.94 -25.62 8.39
CA LEU A 244 -9.98 -26.64 8.27
C LEU A 244 -9.50 -27.86 7.48
N LEU A 245 -8.81 -27.66 6.36
CA LEU A 245 -8.23 -28.76 5.59
C LEU A 245 -7.20 -29.54 6.43
N THR A 246 -6.34 -28.84 7.16
CA THR A 246 -5.33 -29.50 8.01
C THR A 246 -5.98 -30.34 9.11
N ILE A 247 -6.98 -29.80 9.79
CA ILE A 247 -7.76 -30.53 10.80
C ILE A 247 -8.49 -31.73 10.16
N GLY A 248 -9.07 -31.54 8.97
CA GLY A 248 -9.72 -32.60 8.20
C GLY A 248 -8.77 -33.73 7.82
N ALA A 249 -7.54 -33.40 7.37
CA ALA A 249 -6.50 -34.39 7.06
C ALA A 249 -6.16 -35.25 8.27
N TRP A 250 -5.97 -34.62 9.44
CA TRP A 250 -5.66 -35.30 10.69
C TRP A 250 -6.82 -36.17 11.19
N TRP A 251 -8.04 -35.66 11.10
CA TRP A 251 -9.24 -36.42 11.47
C TRP A 251 -9.41 -37.67 10.59
N MET A 252 -9.24 -37.53 9.27
CA MET A 252 -9.39 -38.60 8.29
C MET A 252 -8.42 -39.76 8.52
N ILE A 253 -7.13 -39.46 8.73
CA ILE A 253 -6.10 -40.48 8.99
C ILE A 253 -6.24 -41.08 10.40
N GLY A 254 -6.65 -40.28 11.39
CA GLY A 254 -6.88 -40.75 12.75
C GLY A 254 -8.03 -41.76 12.83
N GLN A 255 -9.15 -41.50 12.16
CA GLN A 255 -10.27 -42.44 12.13
C GLN A 255 -9.90 -43.75 11.42
N SER A 256 -9.25 -43.69 10.25
CA SER A 256 -8.92 -44.88 9.46
C SER A 256 -7.93 -45.80 10.18
N THR A 257 -6.92 -45.25 10.85
CA THR A 257 -5.92 -46.04 11.59
C THR A 257 -6.50 -46.72 12.84
N LEU A 258 -7.39 -46.04 13.57
CA LEU A 258 -7.88 -46.54 14.85
C LEU A 258 -9.10 -47.47 14.74
N VAL A 259 -9.88 -47.36 13.66
CA VAL A 259 -11.01 -48.26 13.39
C VAL A 259 -10.54 -49.55 12.67
N GLY A 260 -9.27 -49.61 12.24
CA GLY A 260 -8.65 -50.80 11.63
C GLY A 260 -9.05 -51.06 10.17
N HIS A 261 -9.76 -50.11 9.54
CA HIS A 261 -10.21 -50.22 8.15
C HIS A 261 -9.30 -49.35 7.28
N PHE A 262 -8.15 -49.92 6.91
CA PHE A 262 -7.17 -49.24 6.06
C PHE A 262 -7.49 -49.53 4.59
N GLU A 263 -8.59 -48.94 4.10
CA GLU A 263 -8.97 -49.04 2.69
C GLU A 263 -8.23 -47.99 1.86
N TRP A 264 -7.81 -48.36 0.64
CA TRP A 264 -7.14 -47.45 -0.31
C TRP A 264 -7.93 -46.17 -0.61
N GLY A 265 -9.27 -46.22 -0.54
CA GLY A 265 -10.13 -45.04 -0.74
C GLY A 265 -9.91 -43.93 0.29
N TRP A 266 -9.72 -44.28 1.57
CA TRP A 266 -9.45 -43.30 2.63
C TRP A 266 -8.07 -42.65 2.46
N LEU A 267 -7.06 -43.43 2.06
CA LEU A 267 -5.73 -42.91 1.73
C LEU A 267 -5.75 -41.97 0.53
N LEU A 268 -6.46 -42.33 -0.54
CA LEU A 268 -6.62 -41.46 -1.71
C LEU A 268 -7.36 -40.17 -1.34
N GLY A 269 -8.40 -40.26 -0.52
CA GLY A 269 -9.11 -39.09 0.00
C GLY A 269 -8.20 -38.18 0.83
N TRP A 270 -7.40 -38.75 1.73
CA TRP A 270 -6.40 -38.01 2.52
C TRP A 270 -5.33 -37.37 1.63
N ALA A 271 -4.83 -38.08 0.62
CA ALA A 271 -3.85 -37.56 -0.33
C ALA A 271 -4.42 -36.42 -1.19
N LEU A 272 -5.67 -36.54 -1.66
CA LEU A 272 -6.38 -35.47 -2.37
C LEU A 272 -6.63 -34.27 -1.48
N LEU A 273 -6.93 -34.49 -0.20
CA LEU A 273 -7.11 -33.42 0.78
C LEU A 273 -5.80 -32.66 1.01
N LEU A 274 -4.68 -33.37 1.20
CA LEU A 274 -3.35 -32.75 1.26
C LEU A 274 -2.98 -32.02 -0.02
N LEU A 275 -3.26 -32.60 -1.20
CA LEU A 275 -3.03 -31.95 -2.48
C LEU A 275 -3.83 -30.64 -2.58
N THR A 276 -5.05 -30.64 -2.04
CA THR A 276 -5.90 -29.44 -1.96
C THR A 276 -5.34 -28.38 -1.03
N THR A 277 -4.52 -28.73 -0.02
CA THR A 277 -3.87 -27.70 0.84
C THR A 277 -2.87 -26.82 0.09
N VAL A 278 -2.21 -27.36 -0.94
CA VAL A 278 -1.16 -26.66 -1.72
C VAL A 278 -1.67 -25.38 -2.40
N PRO A 279 -2.77 -25.37 -3.19
CA PRO A 279 -3.29 -24.14 -3.79
C PRO A 279 -3.75 -23.12 -2.75
N PHE A 280 -4.32 -23.55 -1.61
CA PHE A 280 -4.68 -22.63 -0.52
C PHE A 280 -3.44 -22.02 0.14
N GLN A 281 -2.38 -22.80 0.34
CA GLN A 281 -1.11 -22.29 0.86
C GLN A 281 -0.47 -21.28 -0.11
N ALA A 282 -0.51 -21.55 -1.42
CA ALA A 282 -0.04 -20.60 -2.43
C ALA A 282 -0.88 -19.31 -2.41
N TRP A 283 -2.21 -19.42 -2.34
CA TRP A 283 -3.11 -18.27 -2.27
C TRP A 283 -2.86 -17.41 -1.02
N VAL A 284 -2.70 -18.03 0.15
CA VAL A 284 -2.34 -17.36 1.41
C VAL A 284 -1.00 -16.63 1.28
N ASN A 285 0.04 -17.29 0.76
CA ASN A 285 1.36 -16.69 0.59
C ASN A 285 1.35 -15.49 -0.38
N ILE A 286 0.65 -15.60 -1.52
CA ILE A 286 0.52 -14.49 -2.47
C ILE A 286 -0.21 -13.31 -1.83
N THR A 287 -1.34 -13.58 -1.17
CA THR A 287 -2.14 -12.54 -0.52
C THR A 287 -1.38 -11.88 0.65
N GLN A 288 -0.58 -12.65 1.39
CA GLN A 288 0.30 -12.13 2.45
C GLN A 288 1.36 -11.19 1.87
N ASN A 289 1.96 -11.53 0.73
CA ASN A 289 2.94 -10.68 0.05
C ASN A 289 2.28 -9.39 -0.48
N GLU A 290 1.10 -9.47 -1.11
CA GLU A 290 0.33 -8.30 -1.53
C GLU A 290 0.06 -7.36 -0.34
N LEU A 291 -0.37 -7.91 0.80
CA LEU A 291 -0.64 -7.15 2.00
C LEU A 291 0.63 -6.51 2.57
N ALA A 292 1.74 -7.25 2.61
CA ALA A 292 3.03 -6.75 3.10
C ALA A 292 3.56 -5.60 2.24
N ILE A 293 3.51 -5.72 0.91
CA ILE A 293 3.91 -4.65 -0.02
C ILE A 293 3.00 -3.42 0.16
N GLY A 294 1.69 -3.63 0.28
CA GLY A 294 0.73 -2.54 0.47
C GLY A 294 0.95 -1.75 1.76
N ILE A 295 1.15 -2.44 2.89
CA ILE A 295 1.46 -1.77 4.16
C ILE A 295 2.85 -1.12 4.10
N GLY A 296 3.84 -1.78 3.50
CA GLY A 296 5.19 -1.24 3.34
C GLY A 296 5.21 0.05 2.52
N ALA A 297 4.42 0.12 1.45
CA ALA A 297 4.27 1.32 0.63
C ALA A 297 3.69 2.50 1.43
N VAL A 298 2.58 2.28 2.16
CA VAL A 298 1.97 3.30 3.03
C VAL A 298 2.95 3.77 4.09
N PHE A 299 3.69 2.83 4.71
CA PHE A 299 4.69 3.13 5.71
C PHE A 299 5.83 3.99 5.15
N LYS A 300 6.45 3.59 4.03
CA LYS A 300 7.54 4.33 3.37
C LYS A 300 7.11 5.73 2.91
N GLN A 301 5.93 5.85 2.29
CA GLN A 301 5.40 7.15 1.87
C GLN A 301 5.29 8.10 3.06
N ARG A 302 4.77 7.61 4.19
CA ARG A 302 4.64 8.40 5.40
C ARG A 302 5.97 8.76 6.03
N LEU A 303 6.96 7.85 6.01
CA LEU A 303 8.30 8.19 6.48
C LEU A 303 8.98 9.23 5.61
N LEU A 304 8.92 9.08 4.29
CA LEU A 304 9.50 10.05 3.36
C LEU A 304 8.88 11.43 3.57
N PHE A 305 7.55 11.49 3.67
CA PHE A 305 6.84 12.74 3.97
C PHE A 305 7.20 13.29 5.36
N GLY A 306 7.36 12.43 6.35
CA GLY A 306 7.76 12.80 7.71
C GLY A 306 9.15 13.41 7.78
N VAL A 307 10.11 12.91 6.99
CA VAL A 307 11.46 13.49 6.90
C VAL A 307 11.41 14.94 6.39
N LEU A 308 10.53 15.23 5.43
CA LEU A 308 10.35 16.59 4.89
C LEU A 308 9.69 17.57 5.88
N GLN A 309 9.06 17.05 6.92
CA GLN A 309 8.35 17.82 7.95
C GLN A 309 9.14 17.92 9.27
N LEU A 310 10.39 17.44 9.31
CA LEU A 310 11.25 17.58 10.50
C LEU A 310 11.67 19.04 10.69
N ASP A 311 11.61 19.52 11.93
CA ASP A 311 12.05 20.88 12.23
C ASP A 311 13.60 20.97 12.15
N PRO A 312 14.17 22.08 11.66
CA PRO A 312 15.63 22.24 11.57
C PRO A 312 16.36 22.01 12.90
N GLU A 313 15.75 22.37 14.02
CA GLU A 313 16.29 22.13 15.37
C GLU A 313 16.30 20.64 15.76
N GLU A 314 15.36 19.84 15.24
CA GLU A 314 15.36 18.37 15.44
C GLU A 314 16.51 17.70 14.69
N ILE A 315 16.92 18.27 13.55
CA ILE A 315 18.02 17.78 12.72
C ILE A 315 19.38 18.23 13.25
N ARG A 316 19.48 19.46 13.80
CA ARG A 316 20.75 20.09 14.19
C ARG A 316 21.54 19.32 15.25
N HIS A 317 20.86 18.54 16.08
CA HIS A 317 21.48 17.74 17.15
C HIS A 317 21.79 16.29 16.75
N GLN A 318 21.54 15.91 15.49
CA GLN A 318 21.69 14.52 15.03
C GLN A 318 22.92 14.37 14.12
N GLY A 319 23.76 13.39 14.42
CA GLY A 319 24.90 13.01 13.58
C GLY A 319 24.49 12.16 12.38
N ALA A 320 25.37 12.05 11.38
CA ALA A 320 25.15 11.22 10.18
C ALA A 320 24.89 9.73 10.53
N GLY A 321 25.52 9.23 11.61
CA GLY A 321 25.29 7.87 12.11
C GLY A 321 23.85 7.62 12.57
N GLN A 322 23.20 8.61 13.19
CA GLN A 322 21.81 8.49 13.63
C GLN A 322 20.83 8.46 12.45
N PHE A 323 21.08 9.24 11.39
CA PHE A 323 20.26 9.19 10.18
C PHE A 323 20.40 7.84 9.46
N LEU A 324 21.63 7.32 9.34
CA LEU A 324 21.86 5.99 8.79
C LEU A 324 21.14 4.91 9.62
N GLY A 325 21.24 4.98 10.95
CA GLY A 325 20.52 4.08 11.86
C GLY A 325 19.01 4.08 11.63
N ARG A 326 18.38 5.25 11.48
CA ARG A 326 16.95 5.36 11.20
C ARG A 326 16.54 4.80 9.84
N VAL A 327 17.39 4.94 8.81
CA VAL A 327 17.14 4.32 7.51
C VAL A 327 17.18 2.78 7.62
N LEU A 328 18.18 2.23 8.31
CA LEU A 328 18.30 0.79 8.55
C LEU A 328 17.14 0.25 9.42
N ALA A 329 16.73 1.00 10.43
CA ALA A 329 15.57 0.66 11.24
C ALA A 329 14.28 0.65 10.40
N SER A 330 14.17 1.46 9.34
CA SER A 330 12.97 1.54 8.50
C SER A 330 12.82 0.27 7.70
N ASP A 331 13.93 -0.19 7.14
CA ASP A 331 14.01 -1.46 6.44
C ASP A 331 13.71 -2.63 7.38
N THR A 332 14.22 -2.58 8.62
CA THR A 332 13.92 -3.58 9.66
C THR A 332 12.43 -3.66 9.99
N VAL A 333 11.73 -2.52 10.14
CA VAL A 333 10.28 -2.48 10.42
C VAL A 333 9.49 -3.06 9.25
N GLU A 334 9.87 -2.76 8.01
CA GLU A 334 9.20 -3.24 6.82
C GLU A 334 9.40 -4.74 6.60
N GLN A 335 10.66 -5.21 6.59
CA GLN A 335 10.98 -6.60 6.27
C GLN A 335 10.52 -7.57 7.37
N LEU A 336 10.85 -7.28 8.63
CA LEU A 336 10.57 -8.20 9.73
C LEU A 336 9.17 -7.99 10.31
N GLY A 337 8.73 -6.74 10.40
CA GLY A 337 7.45 -6.40 11.02
C GLY A 337 6.27 -6.87 10.19
N LEU A 338 6.32 -6.66 8.89
CA LEU A 338 5.21 -7.01 8.00
C LEU A 338 5.25 -8.49 7.62
N ALA A 339 6.39 -9.06 7.22
CA ALA A 339 6.43 -10.46 6.80
C ALA A 339 6.16 -11.44 7.97
N SER A 340 6.79 -11.22 9.13
CA SER A 340 6.72 -12.15 10.26
C SER A 340 5.63 -11.80 11.29
N GLY A 341 5.19 -10.54 11.34
CA GLY A 341 4.09 -10.12 12.19
C GLY A 341 2.79 -10.84 11.86
N PHE A 342 2.49 -11.04 10.56
CA PHE A 342 1.33 -11.81 10.14
C PHE A 342 1.38 -13.26 10.60
N ILE A 343 2.53 -13.92 10.43
CA ILE A 343 2.74 -15.30 10.87
C ILE A 343 2.48 -15.44 12.38
N SER A 344 2.86 -14.44 13.17
CA SER A 344 2.62 -14.41 14.62
C SER A 344 1.13 -14.34 14.96
N ILE A 345 0.37 -13.48 14.27
CA ILE A 345 -1.08 -13.35 14.45
C ILE A 345 -1.78 -14.65 14.04
N LEU A 346 -1.36 -15.26 12.94
CA LEU A 346 -1.89 -16.53 12.46
C LEU A 346 -1.62 -17.68 13.46
N ALA A 347 -0.43 -17.72 14.05
CA ALA A 347 -0.08 -18.71 15.07
C ALA A 347 -0.95 -18.57 16.34
N LEU A 348 -1.44 -17.37 16.66
CA LEU A 348 -2.40 -17.18 17.76
C LEU A 348 -3.71 -17.94 17.49
N PHE A 349 -4.22 -17.91 16.25
CA PHE A 349 -5.40 -18.69 15.88
C PHE A 349 -5.13 -20.20 15.98
N GLN A 350 -3.94 -20.68 15.60
CA GLN A 350 -3.57 -22.09 15.78
C GLN A 350 -3.54 -22.47 17.26
N LEU A 351 -3.00 -21.59 18.11
CA LEU A 351 -2.89 -21.86 19.53
C LEU A 351 -4.26 -21.91 20.20
N VAL A 352 -5.18 -21.01 19.82
CA VAL A 352 -6.58 -21.04 20.25
C VAL A 352 -7.26 -22.34 19.79
N ALA A 353 -7.10 -22.72 18.51
CA ALA A 353 -7.63 -23.97 18.00
C ALA A 353 -7.03 -25.19 18.73
N ALA A 354 -5.74 -25.16 19.06
CA ALA A 354 -5.08 -26.23 19.82
C ALA A 354 -5.67 -26.40 21.21
N VAL A 355 -5.99 -25.30 21.92
CA VAL A 355 -6.68 -25.37 23.23
C VAL A 355 -8.03 -26.08 23.10
N PHE A 356 -8.83 -25.73 22.08
CA PHE A 356 -10.13 -26.38 21.84
C PHE A 356 -9.99 -27.86 21.44
N ILE A 357 -9.05 -28.19 20.55
CA ILE A 357 -8.80 -29.58 20.12
C ILE A 357 -8.37 -30.44 21.32
N LEU A 358 -7.47 -29.92 22.17
CA LEU A 358 -7.02 -30.60 23.39
C LEU A 358 -8.15 -30.79 24.40
N ALA A 359 -9.06 -29.81 24.52
CA ALA A 359 -10.22 -29.89 25.40
C ALA A 359 -11.21 -31.00 24.99
N LEU A 360 -11.23 -31.40 23.71
CA LEU A 360 -12.02 -32.53 23.20
C LEU A 360 -11.28 -33.87 23.30
N GLY A 361 -10.00 -33.86 23.66
CA GLY A 361 -9.17 -35.05 23.84
C GLY A 361 -9.40 -35.77 25.18
N ILE A 362 -8.56 -36.78 25.45
CA ILE A 362 -8.65 -37.65 26.63
C ILE A 362 -8.54 -36.84 27.93
N GLY A 363 -7.58 -35.92 27.99
CA GLY A 363 -7.35 -35.09 29.18
C GLY A 363 -8.36 -33.96 29.35
N GLY A 364 -9.30 -33.82 28.41
CA GLY A 364 -10.33 -32.78 28.45
C GLY A 364 -9.77 -31.39 28.69
N TRP A 365 -10.48 -30.61 29.51
CA TRP A 365 -10.08 -29.25 29.88
C TRP A 365 -8.72 -29.15 30.59
N PHE A 366 -8.22 -30.22 31.23
CA PHE A 366 -6.91 -30.19 31.89
C PHE A 366 -5.77 -30.01 30.91
N HIS A 367 -5.79 -30.66 29.75
CA HIS A 367 -4.79 -30.44 28.70
C HIS A 367 -4.86 -29.00 28.14
N GLY A 368 -6.06 -28.46 27.98
CA GLY A 368 -6.26 -27.06 27.57
C GLY A 368 -5.69 -26.07 28.58
N LEU A 369 -5.96 -26.27 29.88
CA LEU A 369 -5.41 -25.45 30.97
C LEU A 369 -3.89 -25.55 31.06
N LEU A 370 -3.33 -26.75 30.86
CA LEU A 370 -1.90 -26.98 30.85
C LEU A 370 -1.22 -26.20 29.71
N LEU A 371 -1.83 -26.17 28.52
CA LEU A 371 -1.37 -25.35 27.40
C LEU A 371 -1.43 -23.85 27.73
N LEU A 372 -2.53 -23.37 28.34
CA LEU A 372 -2.65 -21.97 28.73
C LEU A 372 -1.61 -21.56 29.78
N LEU A 373 -1.34 -22.41 30.78
CA LEU A 373 -0.30 -22.18 31.78
C LEU A 373 1.08 -22.13 31.12
N TRP A 374 1.35 -23.06 30.19
CA TRP A 374 2.57 -23.06 29.42
C TRP A 374 2.73 -21.77 28.62
N VAL A 375 1.67 -21.32 27.93
CA VAL A 375 1.66 -20.05 27.18
C VAL A 375 1.93 -18.86 28.11
N GLY A 376 1.36 -18.84 29.31
CA GLY A 376 1.68 -17.83 30.32
C GLY A 376 3.17 -17.78 30.65
N LEU A 377 3.80 -18.94 30.87
CA LEU A 377 5.25 -19.04 31.06
C LEU A 377 6.03 -18.54 29.84
N THR A 378 5.60 -18.91 28.62
CA THR A 378 6.26 -18.43 27.39
C THR A 378 6.18 -16.91 27.25
N ILE A 379 5.08 -16.28 27.65
CA ILE A 379 4.92 -14.82 27.62
C ILE A 379 5.89 -14.17 28.63
N GLY A 380 6.01 -14.72 29.83
CA GLY A 380 6.96 -14.26 30.84
C GLY A 380 8.41 -14.33 30.37
N LEU A 381 8.82 -15.46 29.79
CA LEU A 381 10.15 -15.62 29.19
C LEU A 381 10.37 -14.68 27.99
N SER A 382 9.34 -14.45 27.19
CA SER A 382 9.38 -13.50 26.06
C SER A 382 9.55 -12.06 26.52
N ALA A 383 8.95 -11.68 27.65
CA ALA A 383 9.15 -10.36 28.25
C ALA A 383 10.60 -10.17 28.75
N PHE A 384 11.17 -11.21 29.34
CA PHE A 384 12.59 -11.22 29.73
C PHE A 384 13.52 -11.10 28.51
N TYR A 385 13.24 -11.86 27.44
CA TYR A 385 13.94 -11.72 26.16
C TYR A 385 13.86 -10.28 25.63
N LEU A 386 12.67 -9.69 25.59
CA LEU A 386 12.47 -8.30 25.15
C LEU A 386 13.30 -7.29 25.98
N HIS A 387 13.40 -7.48 27.31
CA HIS A 387 14.23 -6.63 28.15
C HIS A 387 15.71 -6.73 27.78
N ARG A 388 16.23 -7.95 27.54
CA ARG A 388 17.61 -8.18 27.08
C ARG A 388 17.86 -7.63 25.67
N SER A 389 16.89 -7.77 24.77
CA SER A 389 16.98 -7.22 23.41
C SER A 389 17.07 -5.70 23.41
N ARG A 390 16.41 -5.00 24.36
CA ARG A 390 16.54 -3.54 24.51
C ARG A 390 17.98 -3.12 24.84
N LEU A 391 18.58 -3.78 25.83
CA LEU A 391 19.97 -3.50 26.26
C LEU A 391 20.99 -3.79 25.14
N TRP A 392 20.77 -4.85 24.36
CA TRP A 392 21.59 -5.13 23.18
C TRP A 392 21.41 -4.07 22.08
N ALA A 393 20.17 -3.65 21.80
CA ALA A 393 19.88 -2.67 20.75
C ALA A 393 20.48 -1.29 21.07
N GLU A 394 20.51 -0.89 22.35
CA GLU A 394 21.19 0.33 22.80
C GLU A 394 22.69 0.26 22.50
N SER A 395 23.37 -0.81 22.91
CA SER A 395 24.80 -1.01 22.62
C SER A 395 25.11 -1.09 21.11
N HIS A 396 24.22 -1.70 20.32
CA HIS A 396 24.37 -1.73 18.86
C HIS A 396 24.29 -0.34 18.23
N ARG A 397 23.36 0.51 18.70
CA ARG A 397 23.22 1.89 18.23
C ARG A 397 24.40 2.76 18.63
N GLU A 398 24.86 2.66 19.87
CA GLU A 398 26.04 3.39 20.36
C GLU A 398 27.27 3.05 19.51
N MET A 399 27.53 1.75 19.28
CA MET A 399 28.64 1.28 18.46
C MET A 399 28.59 1.80 17.02
N THR A 400 27.41 1.74 16.38
CA THR A 400 27.25 2.19 14.99
C THR A 400 27.36 3.71 14.85
N ASN A 401 26.80 4.47 15.78
CA ASN A 401 26.92 5.92 15.78
C ASN A 401 28.39 6.36 15.91
N ASP A 402 29.08 5.79 16.90
CA ASP A 402 30.47 6.09 17.20
C ASP A 402 31.42 5.68 16.04
N LEU A 403 31.17 4.53 15.40
CA LEU A 403 31.92 4.13 14.20
C LEU A 403 31.75 5.13 13.05
N VAL A 404 30.52 5.59 12.78
CA VAL A 404 30.26 6.55 11.71
C VAL A 404 30.90 7.91 12.02
N GLU A 405 30.81 8.38 13.27
CA GLU A 405 31.47 9.63 13.68
C GLU A 405 32.99 9.56 13.49
N ARG A 406 33.62 8.44 13.85
CA ARG A 406 35.07 8.24 13.62
C ARG A 406 35.44 8.13 12.15
N MET A 407 34.60 7.50 11.31
CA MET A 407 34.83 7.46 9.85
C MET A 407 34.79 8.87 9.24
N VAL A 408 33.86 9.73 9.69
CA VAL A 408 33.79 11.14 9.25
C VAL A 408 34.98 11.94 9.77
N GLY A 409 35.37 11.73 11.03
CA GLY A 409 36.51 12.40 11.68
C GLY A 409 37.89 11.81 11.37
N HIS A 410 38.00 10.85 10.44
CA HIS A 410 39.19 10.02 10.28
C HIS A 410 40.48 10.83 10.03
N ARG A 411 40.42 11.94 9.28
CA ARG A 411 41.58 12.80 9.02
C ARG A 411 42.10 13.48 10.28
N THR A 412 41.20 13.99 11.12
CA THR A 412 41.56 14.60 12.42
C THR A 412 42.18 13.56 13.34
N ARG A 413 41.60 12.36 13.33
CA ARG A 413 42.05 11.23 14.12
C ARG A 413 43.48 10.79 13.76
N LEU A 414 43.77 10.64 12.47
CA LEU A 414 45.11 10.32 11.97
C LEU A 414 46.16 11.38 12.35
N ALA A 415 45.75 12.64 12.51
CA ALA A 415 46.65 13.74 12.85
C ALA A 415 46.86 13.91 14.37
N GLN A 416 45.89 13.50 15.21
CA GLN A 416 45.88 13.79 16.64
C GLN A 416 46.07 12.55 17.54
N GLU A 417 45.63 11.36 17.11
CA GLU A 417 45.75 10.15 17.91
C GLU A 417 47.07 9.42 17.64
N GLU A 418 47.68 8.91 18.71
CA GLU A 418 48.84 8.03 18.63
C GLU A 418 48.49 6.72 17.92
N GLN A 419 49.33 6.30 16.96
CA GLN A 419 49.08 5.13 16.11
C GLN A 419 48.78 3.83 16.89
N GLY A 420 49.40 3.65 18.06
CA GLY A 420 49.16 2.48 18.91
C GLY A 420 47.79 2.45 19.59
N GLN A 421 47.07 3.58 19.64
CA GLN A 421 45.79 3.71 20.35
C GLN A 421 44.58 3.79 19.43
N TRP A 422 44.79 3.79 18.11
CA TRP A 422 43.72 3.91 17.10
C TRP A 422 42.62 2.85 17.23
N HIS A 423 42.85 1.70 17.84
CA HIS A 423 41.84 0.65 17.94
C HIS A 423 41.39 0.33 19.36
N THR A 424 42.04 0.90 20.39
CA THR A 424 41.77 0.52 21.79
C THR A 424 40.32 0.79 22.21
N LEU A 425 39.76 1.93 21.82
CA LEU A 425 38.38 2.29 22.17
C LEU A 425 37.35 1.49 21.33
N GLU A 426 37.67 1.22 20.07
CA GLU A 426 36.84 0.39 19.18
C GLU A 426 36.72 -1.03 19.73
N ASP A 427 37.85 -1.61 20.17
CA ASP A 427 37.90 -2.94 20.78
C ASP A 427 37.11 -3.01 22.09
N GLN A 428 37.16 -1.95 22.92
CA GLN A 428 36.38 -1.88 24.15
C GLN A 428 34.87 -1.86 23.87
N ILE A 429 34.43 -1.02 22.93
CA ILE A 429 33.01 -0.91 22.54
C ILE A 429 32.52 -2.23 21.93
N LEU A 430 33.33 -2.84 21.05
CA LEU A 430 33.02 -4.14 20.45
C LEU A 430 32.95 -5.24 21.53
N GLY A 431 33.85 -5.22 22.52
CA GLY A 431 33.84 -6.14 23.64
C GLY A 431 32.54 -6.08 24.45
N HIS A 432 32.07 -4.87 24.77
CA HIS A 432 30.78 -4.66 25.44
C HIS A 432 29.60 -5.15 24.59
N TYR A 433 29.60 -4.83 23.29
CA TYR A 433 28.58 -5.29 22.36
C TYR A 433 28.53 -6.83 22.29
N LEU A 434 29.68 -7.50 22.14
CA LEU A 434 29.77 -8.96 22.09
C LEU A 434 29.29 -9.61 23.38
N GLN A 435 29.59 -9.02 24.55
CA GLN A 435 29.10 -9.53 25.83
C GLN A 435 27.56 -9.46 25.90
N ARG A 436 26.97 -8.35 25.45
CA ARG A 436 25.50 -8.20 25.40
C ARG A 436 24.87 -9.15 24.39
N GLN A 437 25.48 -9.32 23.22
CA GLN A 437 25.03 -10.24 22.19
C GLN A 437 25.05 -11.69 22.70
N ARG A 438 26.13 -12.14 23.34
CA ARG A 438 26.22 -13.50 23.92
C ARG A 438 25.11 -13.76 24.95
N GLN A 439 24.83 -12.80 25.83
CA GLN A 439 23.75 -12.93 26.81
C GLN A 439 22.38 -13.03 26.13
N LEU A 440 22.15 -12.28 25.06
CA LEU A 440 20.91 -12.35 24.28
C LEU A 440 20.78 -13.69 23.54
N ASP A 441 21.84 -14.15 22.88
CA ASP A 441 21.87 -15.40 22.11
C ASP A 441 21.63 -16.63 23.01
N GLN A 442 22.15 -16.62 24.23
CA GLN A 442 21.86 -17.65 25.23
C GLN A 442 20.36 -17.71 25.57
N VAL A 443 19.74 -16.56 25.81
CA VAL A 443 18.29 -16.51 26.09
C VAL A 443 17.47 -16.90 24.86
N GLU A 444 17.86 -16.43 23.67
CA GLU A 444 17.17 -16.76 22.41
C GLU A 444 17.21 -18.27 22.13
N SER A 445 18.40 -18.89 22.26
CA SER A 445 18.59 -20.32 22.04
C SER A 445 17.82 -21.17 23.06
N GLN A 446 17.86 -20.78 24.34
CA GLN A 446 17.08 -21.43 25.39
C GLN A 446 15.57 -21.31 25.13
N LEU A 447 15.08 -20.13 24.74
CA LEU A 447 13.67 -19.92 24.45
C LEU A 447 13.21 -20.77 23.26
N LYS A 448 13.96 -20.75 22.15
CA LYS A 448 13.67 -21.56 20.94
C LYS A 448 13.67 -23.05 21.23
N ALA A 449 14.53 -23.52 22.12
CA ALA A 449 14.60 -24.93 22.49
C ALA A 449 13.53 -25.32 23.50
N LEU A 450 13.36 -24.55 24.57
CA LEU A 450 12.54 -24.89 25.72
C LEU A 450 11.05 -24.72 25.42
N VAL A 451 10.64 -23.69 24.68
CA VAL A 451 9.22 -23.39 24.49
C VAL A 451 8.48 -24.50 23.70
N PRO A 452 8.91 -24.90 22.49
CA PRO A 452 8.23 -25.97 21.77
C PRO A 452 8.50 -27.35 22.40
N ARG A 453 9.76 -27.66 22.72
CA ARG A 453 10.12 -29.02 23.20
C ARG A 453 9.64 -29.28 24.63
N GLY A 454 9.63 -28.26 25.48
CA GLY A 454 9.08 -28.34 26.83
C GLY A 454 7.57 -28.63 26.80
N TRP A 455 6.83 -27.95 25.91
CA TRP A 455 5.44 -28.31 25.65
C TRP A 455 5.29 -29.75 25.17
N MET A 456 6.12 -30.19 24.22
CA MET A 456 6.05 -31.57 23.72
C MET A 456 6.22 -32.59 24.85
N ALA A 457 7.20 -32.40 25.73
CA ALA A 457 7.43 -33.29 26.87
C ALA A 457 6.25 -33.30 27.85
N ILE A 458 5.71 -32.11 28.17
CA ILE A 458 4.57 -31.95 29.10
C ILE A 458 3.28 -32.51 28.49
N GLY A 459 3.02 -32.23 27.21
CA GLY A 459 1.86 -32.71 26.46
C GLY A 459 1.86 -34.23 26.34
N VAL A 460 3.00 -34.83 25.94
CA VAL A 460 3.12 -36.30 25.88
C VAL A 460 3.06 -36.92 27.27
N GLY A 461 3.70 -36.32 28.28
CA GLY A 461 3.66 -36.81 29.65
C GLY A 461 2.24 -36.81 30.23
N SER A 462 1.47 -35.75 29.98
CA SER A 462 0.06 -35.68 30.39
C SER A 462 -0.84 -36.65 29.61
N LEU A 463 -0.58 -36.86 28.31
CA LEU A 463 -1.26 -37.90 27.53
C LEU A 463 -0.99 -39.30 28.10
N LEU A 464 0.27 -39.62 28.43
CA LEU A 464 0.64 -40.90 29.04
C LEU A 464 -0.05 -41.10 30.39
N TYR A 465 -0.08 -40.05 31.22
CA TYR A 465 -0.83 -40.08 32.47
C TYR A 465 -2.33 -40.37 32.22
N ALA A 466 -2.96 -39.64 31.29
CA ALA A 466 -4.37 -39.84 30.99
C ALA A 466 -4.67 -41.27 30.48
N LEU A 467 -3.79 -41.86 29.68
CA LEU A 467 -3.90 -43.25 29.20
C LEU A 467 -3.85 -44.29 30.33
N LEU A 468 -3.15 -44.02 31.43
CA LEU A 468 -3.03 -44.93 32.57
C LEU A 468 -4.28 -44.94 33.48
N PHE A 469 -5.00 -43.81 33.54
CA PHE A 469 -6.10 -43.61 34.49
C PHE A 469 -7.49 -43.54 33.83
N THR A 470 -7.58 -43.58 32.50
CA THR A 470 -8.85 -43.51 31.77
C THR A 470 -8.95 -44.62 30.73
N HIS A 471 -10.17 -44.88 30.25
CA HIS A 471 -10.42 -45.78 29.10
C HIS A 471 -10.84 -44.95 27.88
N PRO A 472 -9.87 -44.33 27.19
CA PRO A 472 -10.17 -43.42 26.12
C PRO A 472 -10.65 -44.13 24.86
N THR A 473 -11.56 -43.47 24.16
CA THR A 473 -11.90 -43.86 22.79
C THR A 473 -10.74 -43.56 21.85
N ALA A 474 -10.67 -44.31 20.75
CA ALA A 474 -9.81 -44.03 19.61
C ALA A 474 -9.78 -42.53 19.25
N THR A 475 -10.95 -41.93 19.04
CA THR A 475 -11.08 -40.52 18.65
C THR A 475 -10.44 -39.56 19.67
N GLN A 476 -10.59 -39.82 20.97
CA GLN A 476 -9.98 -38.99 22.01
C GLN A 476 -8.44 -39.08 22.00
N ILE A 477 -7.88 -40.26 21.72
CA ILE A 477 -6.42 -40.43 21.56
C ILE A 477 -5.92 -39.61 20.38
N ALA A 478 -6.57 -39.73 19.22
CA ALA A 478 -6.22 -38.97 18.01
C ALA A 478 -6.32 -37.45 18.25
N LEU A 479 -7.39 -36.98 18.88
CA LEU A 479 -7.58 -35.56 19.20
C LEU A 479 -6.52 -35.04 20.18
N SER A 480 -6.15 -35.82 21.20
CA SER A 480 -5.08 -35.43 22.13
C SER A 480 -3.72 -35.33 21.44
N LEU A 481 -3.34 -36.36 20.68
CA LEU A 481 -2.06 -36.40 19.99
C LEU A 481 -1.97 -35.30 18.94
N GLY A 482 -3.02 -35.15 18.13
CA GLY A 482 -3.15 -34.07 17.14
C GLY A 482 -3.08 -32.70 17.80
N GLY A 483 -3.80 -32.48 18.90
CA GLY A 483 -3.76 -31.23 19.66
C GLY A 483 -2.37 -30.90 20.22
N ILE A 484 -1.64 -31.89 20.73
CA ILE A 484 -0.27 -31.72 21.25
C ILE A 484 0.68 -31.29 20.13
N LEU A 485 0.65 -31.99 18.99
CA LEU A 485 1.48 -31.68 17.82
C LEU A 485 1.11 -30.32 17.20
N PHE A 486 -0.19 -30.01 17.17
CA PHE A 486 -0.69 -28.74 16.65
C PHE A 486 -0.24 -27.56 17.53
N ALA A 487 -0.30 -27.72 18.86
CA ALA A 487 0.26 -26.75 19.80
C ALA A 487 1.79 -26.63 19.67
N TYR A 488 2.51 -27.74 19.47
CA TYR A 488 3.95 -27.72 19.23
C TYR A 488 4.32 -26.89 17.99
N GLN A 489 3.58 -27.10 16.89
CA GLN A 489 3.76 -26.31 15.67
C GLN A 489 3.46 -24.84 15.91
N ALA A 490 2.32 -24.53 16.54
CA ALA A 490 1.92 -23.16 16.85
C ALA A 490 2.97 -22.44 17.70
N LEU A 491 3.47 -23.08 18.77
CA LEU A 491 4.52 -22.52 19.63
C LEU A 491 5.83 -22.29 18.87
N THR A 492 6.21 -23.20 17.96
CA THR A 492 7.39 -23.01 17.10
C THR A 492 7.23 -21.78 16.21
N THR A 493 6.04 -21.60 15.62
CA THR A 493 5.71 -20.46 14.77
C THR A 493 5.66 -19.15 15.58
N VAL A 494 5.12 -19.16 16.80
CA VAL A 494 5.13 -18.01 17.71
C VAL A 494 6.58 -17.58 18.02
N MET A 495 7.50 -18.53 18.23
CA MET A 495 8.92 -18.20 18.48
C MET A 495 9.62 -17.57 17.29
N LEU A 496 9.30 -18.00 16.06
CA LEU A 496 9.78 -17.34 14.85
C LEU A 496 9.25 -15.90 14.77
N GLY A 497 7.96 -15.71 15.05
CA GLY A 497 7.29 -14.43 15.05
C GLY A 497 7.76 -13.45 16.14
N LEU A 498 8.03 -13.96 17.34
CA LEU A 498 8.45 -13.18 18.50
C LEU A 498 9.74 -12.39 18.22
N LYS A 499 10.74 -13.04 17.61
CA LYS A 499 12.01 -12.38 17.27
C LYS A 499 11.75 -11.15 16.39
N SER A 500 10.98 -11.33 15.34
CA SER A 500 10.64 -10.26 14.42
C SER A 500 9.82 -9.16 15.11
N LEU A 501 8.80 -9.52 15.91
CA LEU A 501 8.02 -8.53 16.67
C LEU A 501 8.88 -7.69 17.63
N VAL A 502 9.84 -8.33 18.32
CA VAL A 502 10.78 -7.64 19.20
C VAL A 502 11.69 -6.70 18.40
N SER A 503 12.30 -7.18 17.32
CA SER A 503 13.14 -6.35 16.43
C SER A 503 12.36 -5.16 15.86
N THR A 504 11.15 -5.38 15.35
CA THR A 504 10.26 -4.33 14.84
C THR A 504 9.88 -3.34 15.93
N ARG A 505 9.57 -3.80 17.15
CA ARG A 505 9.27 -2.90 18.27
C ARG A 505 10.45 -2.00 18.61
N LEU A 506 11.67 -2.53 18.59
CA LEU A 506 12.88 -1.76 18.88
C LEU A 506 13.19 -0.77 17.76
N ALA A 507 13.08 -1.19 16.49
CA ALA A 507 13.27 -0.31 15.33
C ALA A 507 12.18 0.78 15.23
N TRP A 508 10.94 0.47 15.60
CA TRP A 508 9.85 1.46 15.68
C TRP A 508 10.17 2.62 16.63
N GLN A 509 10.86 2.36 17.74
CA GLN A 509 11.24 3.41 18.69
C GLN A 509 12.19 4.46 18.07
N GLU A 510 12.98 4.09 17.07
CA GLU A 510 13.92 4.99 16.38
C GLU A 510 13.21 5.90 15.37
N ILE A 511 12.14 5.40 14.76
CA ILE A 511 11.51 6.03 13.60
C ILE A 511 10.19 6.71 13.96
N ARG A 512 9.60 6.39 15.11
CA ARG A 512 8.33 6.98 15.57
C ARG A 512 8.29 8.50 15.45
N THR A 513 9.40 9.19 15.69
CA THR A 513 9.46 10.67 15.62
C THR A 513 9.26 11.15 14.18
N ILE A 514 9.99 10.57 13.22
CA ILE A 514 9.82 10.84 11.78
C ILE A 514 8.39 10.47 11.34
N PHE A 515 7.91 9.31 11.76
CA PHE A 515 6.58 8.84 11.39
C PHE A 515 5.43 9.73 11.91
N HIS A 516 5.60 10.33 13.09
CA HIS A 516 4.66 11.29 13.66
C HIS A 516 4.86 12.72 13.12
N ALA A 517 6.08 13.09 12.70
CA ALA A 517 6.32 14.38 12.03
C ALA A 517 5.46 14.52 10.76
N ALA A 518 5.19 13.41 10.06
CA ALA A 518 4.29 13.38 8.91
C ALA A 518 2.85 13.87 9.19
N THR A 519 2.40 13.90 10.45
CA THR A 519 1.07 14.38 10.84
C THR A 519 1.05 15.83 11.32
N ARG A 520 2.21 16.49 11.41
CA ARG A 520 2.26 17.90 11.83
C ARG A 520 1.61 18.76 10.76
N ILE A 521 0.69 19.62 11.19
CA ILE A 521 0.19 20.72 10.38
C ILE A 521 1.31 21.75 10.44
N GLN A 522 2.01 21.96 9.33
CA GLN A 522 2.80 23.16 9.16
C GLN A 522 1.81 24.31 9.30
N ALA A 523 1.84 25.03 10.42
CA ALA A 523 1.05 26.24 10.56
C ALA A 523 1.45 27.12 9.37
N ALA A 524 0.56 27.21 8.39
CA ALA A 524 0.80 28.00 7.21
C ALA A 524 1.02 29.44 7.70
N ASN A 525 2.28 29.87 7.75
CA ASN A 525 2.64 31.26 7.97
C ASN A 525 2.14 32.16 6.82
N HIS A 526 1.43 31.59 5.84
CA HIS A 526 0.76 32.31 4.78
C HIS A 526 -0.70 31.82 4.77
N SER A 527 -1.58 32.55 5.43
CA SER A 527 -3.01 32.53 5.13
C SER A 527 -3.19 33.06 3.70
N VAL A 528 -2.93 32.22 2.71
CA VAL A 528 -3.16 32.56 1.31
C VAL A 528 -4.68 32.65 1.12
N TYR A 529 -5.16 33.88 0.97
CA TYR A 529 -6.56 34.16 0.69
C TYR A 529 -6.95 33.53 -0.65
N LEU A 530 -7.90 32.60 -0.64
CA LEU A 530 -8.51 32.09 -1.86
C LEU A 530 -9.66 33.04 -2.23
N PRO A 531 -9.57 33.84 -3.31
CA PRO A 531 -10.64 34.74 -3.69
C PRO A 531 -11.91 33.98 -4.05
N HIS A 532 -13.06 34.45 -3.55
CA HIS A 532 -14.36 33.84 -3.80
C HIS A 532 -15.22 34.70 -4.72
N LYS A 533 -16.16 34.05 -5.42
CA LYS A 533 -17.12 34.70 -6.31
C LYS A 533 -17.94 35.83 -5.62
N GLY A 534 -18.06 35.82 -4.30
CA GLY A 534 -18.71 36.88 -3.52
C GLY A 534 -17.86 38.14 -3.31
N ASP A 535 -16.52 38.01 -3.26
CA ASP A 535 -15.62 39.13 -2.93
C ASP A 535 -15.50 40.14 -4.07
N ILE A 536 -15.71 39.68 -5.29
CA ILE A 536 -15.58 40.48 -6.52
C ILE A 536 -16.72 41.50 -6.65
N THR A 537 -17.78 41.37 -5.84
CA THR A 537 -18.92 42.31 -5.88
C THR A 537 -18.77 43.53 -4.97
N ALA A 538 -17.73 43.58 -4.11
CA ALA A 538 -17.59 44.63 -3.10
C ALA A 538 -16.55 45.71 -3.41
N ASP A 539 -15.60 45.52 -4.35
CA ASP A 539 -14.62 46.57 -4.64
C ASP A 539 -14.06 46.45 -6.07
N ALA A 540 -14.72 47.08 -7.03
CA ALA A 540 -14.28 47.13 -8.42
C ALA A 540 -13.12 48.13 -8.67
N THR A 541 -12.39 48.54 -7.63
CA THR A 541 -11.38 49.62 -7.75
C THR A 541 -10.00 49.33 -7.16
N GLN A 542 -9.72 48.14 -6.63
CA GLN A 542 -8.35 47.81 -6.19
C GLN A 542 -7.87 46.49 -6.77
N SER A 543 -6.89 46.59 -7.68
CA SER A 543 -6.08 45.46 -8.12
C SER A 543 -5.43 44.79 -6.91
N PRO A 544 -5.59 43.48 -6.68
CA PRO A 544 -4.83 42.81 -5.64
C PRO A 544 -3.39 42.68 -6.15
N ILE A 545 -2.51 43.51 -5.59
CA ILE A 545 -1.08 43.33 -5.69
C ILE A 545 -0.77 42.00 -5.01
N VAL A 546 -0.45 40.98 -5.82
CA VAL A 546 0.27 39.80 -5.35
C VAL A 546 1.65 40.31 -4.93
N THR A 547 1.83 40.52 -3.64
CA THR A 547 3.15 40.87 -3.09
C THR A 547 3.92 39.57 -2.92
N VAL A 548 5.15 39.56 -3.46
CA VAL A 548 6.07 38.43 -3.62
C VAL A 548 6.42 37.72 -2.31
#